data_AF-A0A4Y7L0D1-F1
#
_entry.id   AF-A0A4Y7L0D1-F1
#
_cell.length_a   1.000
_cell.length_b   1.000
_cell.length_c   1.000
_cell.angle_alpha   90.00
_cell.angle_beta   90.00
_cell.angle_gamma   90.00
#
_symmetry.space_group_name_H-M   'P 1'
#
loop_
_entity.id
_entity.type
_entity.pdbx_description
1 polymer ?
#
loop_
_entity_poly.entity_id
_entity_poly.type
_entity_poly.pdbx_seq_one_letter_code
_entity_poly.pdbx_strand_id
1 'polypeptide(L)'
;MATISLRKGNTRLPPEVNRVLYVRNLPFNISSEEMYDIFGKYGAIRQIRIGTTKDTRGTAYVVYEDIYDAKTAVDHLSGFNVANRYLIVLYYQQAKMSKKVDLKKKEDELTKMQEKYGVSTKDK
;
A
#
# COMPACT_ATOMS: atom_id res chain seq x y z
N MET A 1 27.78 30.75 -0.62
CA MET A 1 27.17 29.53 -0.06
C MET A 1 26.75 28.64 -1.21
N ALA A 2 27.51 27.57 -1.50
CA ALA A 2 27.25 26.69 -2.64
C ALA A 2 26.07 25.76 -2.33
N THR A 3 24.98 25.90 -3.08
CA THR A 3 23.85 24.97 -3.03
C THR A 3 24.26 23.67 -3.72
N ILE A 4 24.43 22.60 -2.95
CA ILE A 4 24.69 21.26 -3.47
C ILE A 4 23.39 20.74 -4.11
N SER A 5 23.22 21.00 -5.40
CA SER A 5 22.26 20.26 -6.22
C SER A 5 22.82 18.86 -6.44
N LEU A 6 22.29 17.89 -5.69
CA LEU A 6 22.62 16.48 -5.88
C LEU A 6 22.08 16.04 -7.24
N ARG A 7 23.03 15.74 -8.12
CA ARG A 7 22.83 15.19 -9.46
C ARG A 7 22.11 13.86 -9.28
N LYS A 8 20.90 13.72 -9.84
CA LYS A 8 20.15 12.45 -9.96
C LYS A 8 21.00 11.46 -10.76
N GLY A 9 21.93 10.77 -10.10
CA GLY A 9 22.72 9.70 -10.69
C GLY A 9 21.85 8.46 -10.90
N ASN A 10 22.11 7.72 -11.98
CA ASN A 10 21.52 6.42 -12.30
C ASN A 10 21.89 5.33 -11.25
N THR A 11 21.59 5.53 -9.97
CA THR A 11 21.63 4.45 -8.98
C THR A 11 20.38 3.60 -9.19
N ARG A 12 20.59 2.37 -9.66
CA ARG A 12 19.54 1.36 -9.76
C ARG A 12 19.00 1.13 -8.35
N LEU A 13 17.72 1.42 -8.16
CA LEU A 13 17.05 1.19 -6.88
C LEU A 13 16.93 -0.32 -6.63
N PRO A 14 16.95 -0.77 -5.36
CA PRO A 14 16.70 -2.16 -5.02
C PRO A 14 15.41 -2.68 -5.66
N PRO A 15 15.34 -3.97 -6.05
CA PRO A 15 14.19 -4.54 -6.77
C PRO A 15 12.88 -4.52 -5.95
N GLU A 16 12.98 -4.30 -4.64
CA GLU A 16 11.84 -4.14 -3.74
C GLU A 16 11.20 -2.76 -3.80
N VAL A 17 11.90 -1.75 -4.32
CA VAL A 17 11.40 -0.38 -4.40
C VAL A 17 10.33 -0.28 -5.49
N ASN A 18 9.20 0.34 -5.14
CA ASN A 18 8.07 0.50 -6.03
C ASN A 18 7.52 1.93 -5.91
N ARG A 19 6.97 2.45 -7.02
CA ARG A 19 6.22 3.72 -7.04
C ARG A 19 4.95 3.66 -6.19
N VAL A 20 4.41 2.47 -6.01
CA VAL A 20 3.24 2.22 -5.19
C VAL A 20 3.68 1.88 -3.77
N LEU A 21 3.17 2.65 -2.82
CA LEU A 21 3.33 2.43 -1.40
C LEU A 21 2.06 1.86 -0.80
N TYR A 22 2.24 0.97 0.16
CA TYR A 22 1.21 0.42 1.01
C TYR A 22 1.37 0.98 2.42
N VAL A 23 0.36 1.74 2.85
CA VAL A 23 0.34 2.41 4.14
C VAL A 23 -0.61 1.65 5.07
N ARG A 24 -0.16 1.38 6.29
CA ARG A 24 -0.95 0.74 7.35
C ARG A 24 -0.94 1.59 8.62
N ASN A 25 -1.83 1.21 9.53
CA ASN A 25 -2.02 1.86 10.82
C ASN A 25 -2.49 3.31 10.74
N LEU A 26 -3.19 3.65 9.65
CA LEU A 26 -3.76 4.97 9.48
C LEU A 26 -4.91 5.20 10.48
N PRO A 27 -5.08 6.44 10.96
CA PRO A 27 -6.29 6.84 11.67
C PRO A 27 -7.53 6.54 10.82
N PHE A 28 -8.60 6.05 11.44
CA PHE A 28 -9.84 5.74 10.72
C PHE A 28 -10.58 6.98 10.22
N ASN A 29 -10.25 8.15 10.77
CA ASN A 29 -10.84 9.43 10.42
C ASN A 29 -9.97 10.27 9.46
N ILE A 30 -8.93 9.67 8.86
CA ILE A 30 -8.03 10.42 7.98
C ILE A 30 -8.73 10.82 6.68
N SER A 31 -8.64 12.09 6.32
CA SER A 31 -9.17 12.63 5.06
C SER A 31 -8.25 12.32 3.89
N SER A 32 -8.81 12.30 2.68
CA SER A 32 -7.99 12.29 1.45
C SER A 32 -7.09 13.52 1.36
N GLU A 33 -7.55 14.68 1.82
CA GLU A 33 -6.76 15.93 1.79
C GLU A 33 -5.52 15.82 2.67
N GLU A 34 -5.66 15.34 3.91
CA GLU A 34 -4.52 15.12 4.82
C GLU A 34 -3.51 14.13 4.23
N MET A 35 -3.99 13.12 3.49
CA MET A 35 -3.11 12.19 2.78
C MET A 35 -2.31 12.87 1.68
N TYR A 36 -2.94 13.76 0.90
CA TYR A 36 -2.21 14.57 -0.09
C TYR A 36 -1.23 15.53 0.58
N ASP A 37 -1.56 16.11 1.73
CA ASP A 37 -0.65 17.01 2.46
C ASP A 37 0.56 16.30 3.06
N ILE A 38 0.38 15.08 3.57
CA ILE A 38 1.46 14.29 4.18
C ILE A 38 2.39 13.73 3.09
N PHE A 39 1.81 13.06 2.08
CA PHE A 39 2.59 12.38 1.05
C PHE A 39 3.05 13.34 -0.06
N GLY A 40 2.29 14.39 -0.36
CA GLY A 40 2.60 15.33 -1.45
C GLY A 40 3.86 16.17 -1.20
N LYS A 41 4.32 16.26 0.06
CA LYS A 41 5.59 16.91 0.43
C LYS A 41 6.82 16.24 -0.17
N TYR A 42 6.72 14.96 -0.53
CA TYR A 42 7.84 14.17 -1.03
C TYR A 42 7.86 14.04 -2.55
N GLY A 43 6.76 14.37 -3.23
CA GLY A 43 6.67 14.29 -4.69
C GLY A 43 5.26 14.31 -5.23
N ALA A 44 5.16 14.28 -6.56
CA ALA A 44 3.88 14.30 -7.26
C ALA A 44 3.14 12.97 -7.09
N ILE A 45 1.92 13.04 -6.56
CA ILE A 45 1.06 11.89 -6.34
C ILE A 45 0.17 11.68 -7.57
N ARG A 46 0.22 10.47 -8.11
CA ARG A 46 -0.64 10.01 -9.19
C ARG A 46 -2.04 9.64 -8.69
N GLN A 47 -2.10 8.91 -7.59
CA GLN A 47 -3.37 8.42 -7.04
C GLN A 47 -3.22 8.01 -5.57
N ILE A 48 -4.24 8.29 -4.75
CA ILE A 48 -4.40 7.73 -3.41
C ILE A 48 -5.69 6.92 -3.36
N ARG A 49 -5.61 5.72 -2.80
CA ARG A 49 -6.78 4.86 -2.55
C ARG A 49 -6.81 4.43 -1.08
N ILE A 50 -7.77 4.96 -0.35
CA ILE A 50 -8.00 4.62 1.07
C ILE A 50 -8.92 3.41 1.15
N GLY A 51 -8.61 2.46 2.02
CA GLY A 51 -9.44 1.29 2.27
C GLY A 51 -10.67 1.65 3.12
N THR A 52 -11.87 1.50 2.54
CA THR A 52 -13.15 1.84 3.21
C THR A 52 -13.84 0.64 3.83
N THR A 53 -13.55 -0.58 3.37
CA THR A 53 -14.17 -1.82 3.87
C THR A 53 -13.64 -2.18 5.27
N LYS A 54 -14.44 -2.90 6.07
CA LYS A 54 -14.06 -3.37 7.42
C LYS A 54 -12.67 -4.03 7.47
N ASP A 55 -12.33 -4.84 6.47
CA ASP A 55 -11.04 -5.55 6.41
C ASP A 55 -9.87 -4.67 5.96
N THR A 56 -10.15 -3.56 5.28
CA THR A 56 -9.14 -2.66 4.69
C THR A 56 -9.04 -1.32 5.41
N ARG A 57 -9.86 -1.09 6.43
CA ARG A 57 -9.93 0.19 7.13
C ARG A 57 -8.61 0.47 7.86
N GLY A 58 -8.10 1.69 7.75
CA GLY A 58 -6.78 2.05 8.27
C GLY A 58 -5.61 1.59 7.40
N THR A 59 -5.90 1.24 6.14
CA THR A 59 -4.89 0.99 5.11
C THR A 59 -5.12 1.89 3.90
N ALA A 60 -4.06 2.21 3.17
CA ALA A 60 -4.16 2.96 1.93
C ALA A 60 -3.05 2.55 0.95
N TYR A 61 -3.31 2.81 -0.33
CA TYR A 61 -2.31 2.76 -1.39
C TYR A 61 -2.04 4.18 -1.89
N VAL A 62 -0.76 4.54 -1.96
CA VAL A 62 -0.30 5.82 -2.49
C VAL A 62 0.57 5.51 -3.70
N VAL A 63 0.24 6.10 -4.84
CA VAL A 63 0.96 5.94 -6.10
C VAL A 63 1.66 7.26 -6.41
N TYR A 64 2.98 7.24 -6.46
CA TYR A 64 3.76 8.38 -6.94
C TYR A 64 3.99 8.31 -8.45
N GLU A 65 4.23 9.46 -9.07
CA GLU A 65 4.68 9.54 -10.47
C GLU A 65 6.13 9.04 -10.60
N ASP A 66 7.03 9.47 -9.70
CA ASP A 66 8.44 9.05 -9.66
C ASP A 66 8.69 7.98 -8.57
N ILE A 67 9.56 7.02 -8.88
CA ILE A 67 10.01 5.97 -7.96
C ILE A 67 10.95 6.51 -6.88
N TYR A 68 11.73 7.55 -7.19
CA TYR A 68 12.64 8.18 -6.22
C TYR A 68 11.87 8.94 -5.13
N ASP A 69 10.74 9.55 -5.49
CA ASP A 69 9.84 10.24 -4.56
C ASP A 69 9.20 9.23 -3.60
N ALA A 70 8.73 8.10 -4.14
CA ALA A 70 8.20 7.00 -3.34
C ALA A 70 9.25 6.47 -2.34
N LYS A 71 10.51 6.34 -2.76
CA LYS A 71 11.60 5.95 -1.85
C LYS A 71 11.77 6.95 -0.71
N THR A 72 11.88 8.23 -1.05
CA THR A 72 12.06 9.30 -0.06
C THR A 72 10.89 9.32 0.92
N ALA A 73 9.66 9.13 0.44
CA ALA A 73 8.48 9.04 1.28
C ALA A 73 8.53 7.86 2.25
N VAL A 74 8.96 6.67 1.82
CA VAL A 74 9.12 5.51 2.73
C VAL A 74 10.14 5.80 3.82
N ASP A 75 11.29 6.34 3.45
CA ASP A 75 12.40 6.58 4.37
C ASP A 75 12.02 7.58 5.50
N HIS A 76 11.14 8.55 5.21
CA HIS A 76 10.76 9.60 6.17
C HIS A 76 9.40 9.39 6.84
N LEU A 77 8.44 8.74 6.17
CA LEU A 77 7.08 8.55 6.72
C LEU A 77 6.90 7.24 7.48
N SER A 78 7.84 6.30 7.37
CA SER A 78 7.83 5.11 8.21
C SER A 78 8.06 5.51 9.67
N GLY A 79 7.08 5.20 10.53
CA GLY A 79 7.10 5.64 11.93
C GLY A 79 6.67 7.09 12.15
N PHE A 80 6.10 7.76 11.15
CA PHE A 80 5.56 9.11 11.35
C PHE A 80 4.28 9.06 12.20
N ASN A 81 4.17 9.92 13.22
CA ASN A 81 3.01 9.95 14.11
C ASN A 81 1.89 10.82 13.53
N VAL A 82 0.74 10.21 13.26
CA VAL A 82 -0.49 10.90 12.85
C VAL A 82 -1.60 10.53 13.83
N ALA A 83 -2.13 11.52 14.54
CA ALA A 83 -3.21 11.34 15.53
C ALA A 83 -2.91 10.21 16.55
N ASN A 84 -1.71 10.22 17.14
CA ASN A 84 -1.21 9.22 18.09
C ASN A 84 -1.07 7.79 17.51
N ARG A 85 -0.94 7.68 16.19
CA ARG A 85 -0.68 6.42 15.48
C ARG A 85 0.56 6.55 14.61
N TYR A 86 1.50 5.63 14.82
CA TYR A 86 2.70 5.55 14.00
C TYR A 86 2.40 4.85 12.68
N LEU A 87 2.56 5.56 11.57
CA LEU A 87 2.32 5.01 10.25
C LEU A 87 3.34 3.93 9.92
N ILE A 88 2.87 2.90 9.22
CA ILE A 88 3.74 1.86 8.65
C ILE A 88 3.64 2.01 7.14
N VAL A 89 4.75 2.40 6.50
CA VAL A 89 4.82 2.62 5.06
C VAL A 89 5.73 1.56 4.46
N LEU A 90 5.20 0.78 3.52
CA LEU A 90 5.89 -0.34 2.88
C LEU A 90 5.81 -0.19 1.37
N TYR A 91 6.79 -0.71 0.64
CA TYR A 91 6.65 -0.84 -0.82
C TYR A 91 5.58 -1.86 -1.18
N TYR A 92 4.84 -1.59 -2.24
CA TYR A 92 3.87 -2.53 -2.77
C TYR A 92 4.55 -3.76 -3.37
N GLN A 93 4.25 -4.93 -2.79
CA GLN A 93 4.76 -6.22 -3.24
C GLN A 93 3.69 -6.95 -4.05
N GLN A 94 3.69 -6.73 -5.38
CA GLN A 94 2.72 -7.32 -6.30
C GLN A 94 2.65 -8.85 -6.17
N ALA A 95 3.80 -9.53 -6.11
CA ALA A 95 3.88 -10.99 -6.03
C ALA A 95 3.24 -11.60 -4.76
N LYS A 96 3.21 -10.85 -3.64
CA LYS A 96 2.53 -11.31 -2.42
C LYS A 96 1.03 -11.04 -2.46
N MET A 97 0.64 -9.94 -3.11
CA MET A 97 -0.76 -9.54 -3.20
C MET A 97 -1.54 -10.33 -4.25
N SER A 98 -0.96 -10.60 -5.42
CA SER A 98 -1.58 -11.45 -6.44
C SER A 98 -1.92 -12.83 -5.88
N LYS A 99 -0.97 -13.47 -5.19
CA LYS A 99 -1.18 -14.76 -4.51
C LYS A 99 -2.40 -14.76 -3.59
N LYS A 100 -2.60 -13.71 -2.78
CA LYS A 100 -3.78 -13.61 -1.91
C LYS A 100 -5.09 -13.48 -2.69
N VAL A 101 -5.08 -12.74 -3.79
CA VAL A 101 -6.26 -12.58 -4.66
C VAL A 101 -6.60 -13.91 -5.35
N ASP A 102 -5.60 -14.62 -5.86
CA ASP A 102 -5.78 -15.92 -6.52
C ASP A 102 -6.30 -17.00 -5.57
N LEU A 103 -5.79 -17.03 -4.32
CA LEU A 103 -6.28 -17.95 -3.28
C LEU A 103 -7.74 -17.67 -2.93
N LYS A 104 -8.10 -16.39 -2.73
CA LYS A 104 -9.49 -16.01 -2.39
C LYS A 104 -10.47 -16.38 -3.50
N LYS A 105 -10.10 -16.16 -4.77
CA LYS A 105 -10.93 -16.59 -5.91
C LYS A 105 -11.15 -18.11 -5.92
N LYS A 106 -10.09 -18.88 -5.68
CA LYS A 106 -10.19 -20.35 -5.62
C LYS A 106 -11.07 -20.81 -4.47
N GLU A 107 -11.00 -20.17 -3.30
CA GLU A 107 -11.89 -20.45 -2.17
C GLU A 107 -13.35 -20.14 -2.54
N ASP A 108 -13.63 -18.98 -3.12
CA ASP A 108 -14.99 -18.61 -3.56
C ASP A 108 -15.53 -19.56 -4.64
N GLU A 109 -14.69 -20.01 -5.57
CA GLU A 109 -15.05 -21.02 -6.59
C GLU A 109 -15.32 -22.39 -5.95
N LEU A 110 -14.50 -22.81 -4.99
CA LEU A 110 -14.68 -24.06 -4.26
C LEU A 110 -15.97 -24.04 -3.44
N THR A 111 -16.27 -22.95 -2.74
CA THR A 111 -17.52 -22.78 -1.99
C THR A 111 -18.73 -22.87 -2.92
N LYS A 112 -18.71 -22.16 -4.06
CA LYS A 112 -19.79 -22.24 -5.05
C LYS A 112 -19.94 -23.64 -5.66
N MET A 113 -18.83 -24.35 -5.86
CA MET A 113 -18.85 -25.71 -6.37
C MET A 113 -19.40 -26.69 -5.32
N GLN A 114 -19.00 -26.56 -4.06
CA GLN A 114 -19.53 -27.35 -2.94
C GLN A 114 -21.03 -27.13 -2.74
N GLU A 115 -21.50 -25.88 -2.85
CA GLU A 115 -22.93 -25.53 -2.81
C GLU A 115 -23.69 -26.11 -4.01
N LYS A 116 -23.15 -25.94 -5.23
CA LYS A 116 -23.79 -26.40 -6.46
C LYS A 116 -23.93 -27.92 -6.54
N TYR A 117 -22.96 -28.66 -5.99
CA TYR A 117 -22.94 -30.13 -6.02
C TYR A 117 -23.37 -30.78 -4.69
N GLY A 118 -23.80 -29.99 -3.70
CA GLY A 118 -24.33 -30.50 -2.42
C GLY A 118 -23.33 -31.34 -1.61
N VAL A 119 -22.02 -31.17 -1.84
CA VAL A 119 -20.98 -31.96 -1.16
C VAL A 119 -20.60 -31.25 0.14
N SER A 120 -21.34 -31.53 1.21
CA SER A 120 -20.93 -31.17 2.57
C SER A 120 -19.84 -32.13 3.02
N THR A 121 -18.58 -31.69 3.12
CA THR A 121 -17.57 -32.40 3.92
C THR A 121 -17.84 -32.18 5.41
N LYS A 122 -18.92 -32.79 5.90
CA LYS A 122 -19.15 -33.05 7.33
C LYS A 122 -19.33 -34.55 7.49
N ASP A 123 -18.22 -35.29 7.43
CA ASP A 123 -18.12 -36.63 7.97
C ASP A 123 -16.65 -36.95 8.26
N LYS A 124 -16.16 -36.41 9.39
CA LYS A 124 -15.37 -37.13 10.39
C LYS A 124 -15.13 -36.29 11.63
#